data_AF-A0A2H0W662-F1
#
_entry.id   AF-A0A2H0W662-F1
#
_cell.length_a   1.000
_cell.length_b   1.000
_cell.length_c   1.000
_cell.angle_alpha   90.00
_cell.angle_beta   90.00
_cell.angle_gamma   90.00
#
_symmetry.space_group_name_H-M   'P 1'
#
loop_
_entity.id
_entity.type
_entity.pdbx_description
1 polymer ?
#
loop_
_entity_poly.entity_id
_entity_poly.type
_entity_poly.pdbx_seq_one_letter_code
_entity_poly.pdbx_strand_id
1 'polypeptide(L)'
;MQNYFKTNYQLLKSALWDDITDRTLFILTLILFVIDYFIWSRQLSSPDLYVYLRVNIYPIKLLAIMVAINTFLAVVAHDKEKEIGYFLFLSSFLLTSLVLILEIFYLLNL
;
A
#
# COMPACT_ATOMS: atom_id res chain seq x y z
N MET A 1 -1.06 -19.01 29.98
CA MET A 1 -1.67 -17.89 29.22
C MET A 1 -0.81 -16.65 29.44
N GLN A 2 0.32 -16.55 28.74
CA GLN A 2 1.28 -15.45 28.94
C GLN A 2 1.25 -14.52 27.72
N ASN A 3 1.07 -13.23 28.01
CA ASN A 3 1.32 -12.05 27.18
C ASN A 3 0.33 -11.75 26.04
N TYR A 4 -0.94 -11.54 26.36
CA TYR A 4 -1.94 -11.00 25.41
C TYR A 4 -1.92 -9.47 25.25
N PHE A 5 -1.18 -8.73 26.09
CA PHE A 5 -1.07 -7.27 26.01
C PHE A 5 0.33 -6.87 25.61
N LYS A 6 0.70 -7.14 24.35
CA LYS A 6 1.77 -6.38 23.73
C LYS A 6 1.29 -4.95 23.52
N THR A 7 2.14 -3.97 23.81
CA THR A 7 1.82 -2.56 23.51
C THR A 7 1.68 -2.37 22.00
N ASN A 8 0.88 -1.39 21.55
CA ASN A 8 0.71 -1.07 20.12
C ASN A 8 2.06 -0.91 19.38
N TYR A 9 3.06 -0.38 20.08
CA TYR A 9 4.44 -0.26 19.61
C TYR A 9 5.11 -1.62 19.34
N GLN A 10 4.91 -2.61 20.21
CA GLN A 10 5.49 -3.95 20.05
C GLN A 10 4.87 -4.68 18.86
N LEU A 11 3.57 -4.50 18.61
CA LEU A 11 2.87 -5.05 17.44
C LEU A 11 3.38 -4.45 16.13
N LEU A 12 3.54 -3.12 16.10
CA LEU A 12 4.10 -2.42 14.94
C LEU A 12 5.54 -2.87 14.66
N LYS A 13 6.37 -2.97 15.70
CA LYS A 13 7.77 -3.37 15.57
C LYS A 13 7.89 -4.81 15.08
N SER A 14 7.11 -5.75 15.62
CA SER A 14 7.18 -7.15 15.21
C SER A 14 6.79 -7.32 13.74
N ALA A 15 5.68 -6.70 13.33
CA ALA A 15 5.14 -6.83 11.98
C ALA A 15 5.98 -6.09 10.93
N LEU A 16 6.42 -4.86 11.20
CA LEU A 16 7.08 -4.02 10.18
C LEU A 16 8.59 -4.12 10.21
N TRP A 17 9.21 -4.47 11.34
CA TRP A 17 10.65 -4.32 11.55
C TRP A 17 11.38 -5.63 11.82
N ASP A 18 10.80 -6.52 12.62
CA ASP A 18 11.45 -7.78 13.00
C ASP A 18 11.31 -8.86 11.92
N ASP A 19 10.19 -8.87 11.18
CA ASP A 19 10.00 -9.79 10.06
C ASP A 19 10.61 -9.27 8.75
N ILE A 20 11.53 -10.04 8.17
CA ILE A 20 12.24 -9.61 6.96
C ILE A 20 11.33 -9.55 5.73
N THR A 21 10.35 -10.44 5.61
CA THR A 21 9.48 -10.53 4.45
C THR A 21 8.45 -9.41 4.48
N ASP A 22 7.75 -9.25 5.60
CA ASP A 22 6.75 -8.19 5.76
C ASP A 22 7.40 -6.81 5.66
N ARG A 23 8.58 -6.63 6.27
CA ARG A 23 9.38 -5.40 6.13
C ARG A 23 9.73 -5.11 4.68
N THR A 24 10.19 -6.11 3.94
CA THR A 24 10.58 -5.94 2.54
C THR A 24 9.37 -5.54 1.69
N LEU A 25 8.25 -6.25 1.82
CA LEU A 25 7.02 -5.94 1.09
C LEU A 25 6.47 -4.56 1.43
N PHE A 26 6.48 -4.19 2.71
CA PHE A 26 6.02 -2.87 3.16
C PHE A 26 6.90 -1.75 2.61
N ILE A 27 8.23 -1.87 2.68
CA ILE A 27 9.16 -0.88 2.12
C ILE A 27 9.00 -0.75 0.61
N LEU A 28 8.88 -1.87 -0.11
CA LEU A 28 8.65 -1.84 -1.56
C LEU A 28 7.32 -1.17 -1.92
N THR A 29 6.26 -1.47 -1.18
CA THR A 29 4.94 -0.83 -1.34
C THR A 29 5.05 0.68 -1.12
N LEU A 30 5.77 1.12 -0.07
CA LEU A 30 5.99 2.54 0.18
C LEU A 30 6.77 3.23 -0.94
N ILE A 31 7.84 2.60 -1.45
CA ILE A 31 8.62 3.15 -2.55
C ILE A 31 7.75 3.31 -3.80
N LEU A 32 6.99 2.27 -4.17
CA LEU A 32 6.08 2.33 -5.32
C LEU A 32 5.01 3.40 -5.16
N PHE A 33 4.38 3.46 -3.98
CA PHE A 33 3.37 4.47 -3.68
C PHE A 33 3.92 5.90 -3.80
N VAL A 34 5.16 6.15 -3.36
CA VAL A 34 5.82 7.46 -3.52
C VAL A 34 6.08 7.78 -4.99
N ILE A 35 6.47 6.78 -5.79
CA ILE A 35 6.67 6.95 -7.24
C ILE A 35 5.33 7.30 -7.91
N ASP A 36 4.26 6.53 -7.65
CA ASP A 36 2.92 6.81 -8.19
C ASP A 36 2.45 8.22 -7.81
N TYR A 37 2.62 8.58 -6.53
CA TYR A 37 2.26 9.92 -6.07
C TYR A 37 3.03 11.03 -6.81
N PHE A 38 4.31 10.80 -7.10
CA PHE A 38 5.13 11.76 -7.84
C PHE A 38 4.68 11.90 -9.30
N ILE A 39 4.42 10.78 -9.97
CA ILE A 39 3.91 10.75 -11.35
C ILE A 39 2.56 11.47 -11.41
N TRP A 40 1.63 11.09 -10.53
CA TRP A 40 0.32 11.73 -10.44
C TRP A 40 0.43 13.24 -10.20
N SER A 41 1.16 13.67 -9.17
CA SER A 41 1.22 15.08 -8.80
C SER A 41 1.84 15.97 -9.88
N ARG A 42 2.82 15.46 -10.62
CA ARG A 42 3.58 16.23 -11.62
C ARG A 42 3.02 16.15 -13.04
N GLN A 43 2.48 15.00 -13.45
CA GLN A 43 2.20 14.72 -14.86
C GLN A 43 0.72 14.44 -15.14
N LEU A 44 -0.03 13.90 -14.17
CA LEU A 44 -1.41 13.43 -14.37
C LEU A 44 -2.45 14.18 -13.52
N SER A 45 -2.04 15.24 -12.81
CA SER A 45 -2.92 16.01 -11.93
C SER A 45 -3.89 16.94 -12.68
N SER A 46 -3.74 17.07 -14.00
CA SER A 46 -4.65 17.87 -14.83
C SER A 46 -6.05 17.23 -14.90
N PRO A 47 -7.14 18.00 -14.68
CA PRO A 47 -8.51 17.49 -14.71
C PRO A 47 -8.95 16.86 -16.03
N ASP A 48 -8.32 17.25 -17.14
CA ASP A 48 -8.75 16.89 -18.50
C ASP A 48 -8.20 15.54 -18.97
N LEU A 49 -7.19 15.00 -18.28
CA LEU A 49 -6.40 13.88 -18.78
C LEU A 49 -6.94 12.50 -18.37
N TYR A 50 -7.87 12.41 -17.41
CA TYR A 50 -8.20 11.12 -16.80
C TYR A 50 -9.67 10.81 -16.61
N VAL A 51 -9.97 9.54 -16.88
CA VAL A 51 -11.26 8.88 -16.66
C VAL A 51 -11.71 9.13 -15.23
N TYR A 52 -12.63 10.07 -15.07
CA TYR A 52 -13.46 10.17 -13.90
C TYR A 52 -14.14 8.82 -13.70
N LEU A 53 -13.64 8.02 -12.75
CA LEU A 53 -14.49 7.04 -12.09
C LEU A 53 -15.72 7.82 -11.61
N ARG A 54 -16.94 7.29 -11.74
CA ARG A 54 -18.20 7.93 -11.31
C ARG A 54 -18.20 8.50 -9.89
N VAL A 55 -17.18 8.16 -9.08
CA VAL A 55 -16.96 8.54 -7.70
C VAL A 55 -16.06 9.78 -7.55
N ASN A 56 -15.47 10.35 -8.62
CA ASN A 56 -14.53 11.49 -8.58
C ASN A 56 -13.30 11.27 -7.67
N ILE A 57 -12.88 10.03 -7.45
CA ILE A 57 -11.69 9.70 -6.65
C ILE A 57 -10.57 9.20 -7.57
N TYR A 58 -9.41 9.84 -7.48
CA TYR A 58 -8.20 9.44 -8.22
C TYR A 58 -7.71 8.07 -7.73
N PRO A 59 -7.21 7.18 -8.63
CA PRO A 59 -6.68 5.87 -8.27
C PRO A 59 -5.65 5.92 -7.14
N ILE A 60 -4.74 6.90 -7.16
CA ILE A 60 -3.74 7.11 -6.09
C ILE A 60 -4.34 7.39 -4.71
N LYS A 61 -5.51 8.05 -4.64
CA LYS A 61 -6.21 8.31 -3.38
C LYS A 61 -6.86 7.04 -2.83
N LEU A 62 -7.44 6.22 -3.71
CA LEU A 62 -7.95 4.90 -3.34
C LEU A 62 -6.81 3.98 -2.88
N LEU A 63 -5.69 4.00 -3.60
CA LEU A 63 -4.49 3.27 -3.26
C LEU A 63 -3.97 3.65 -1.87
N ALA A 64 -3.92 4.95 -1.54
CA ALA A 64 -3.51 5.41 -0.22
C ALA A 64 -4.40 4.85 0.90
N ILE A 65 -5.73 4.87 0.70
CA ILE A 65 -6.70 4.31 1.66
C ILE A 65 -6.50 2.81 1.81
N MET A 66 -6.36 2.08 0.69
CA MET A 66 -6.17 0.63 0.71
C MET A 66 -4.86 0.23 1.39
N VAL A 67 -3.75 0.91 1.10
CA VAL A 67 -2.46 0.68 1.76
C VAL A 67 -2.56 0.92 3.26
N ALA A 68 -3.24 1.99 3.69
CA ALA A 68 -3.45 2.26 5.11
C ALA A 68 -4.27 1.16 5.81
N ILE A 69 -5.39 0.72 5.20
CA ILE A 69 -6.24 -0.34 5.74
C ILE A 69 -5.47 -1.67 5.79
N ASN A 70 -4.81 -2.06 4.70
CA ASN A 70 -4.05 -3.31 4.63
C ASN A 70 -2.90 -3.32 5.62
N THR A 71 -2.19 -2.20 5.79
CA THR A 71 -1.12 -2.08 6.79
C THR A 71 -1.66 -2.27 8.20
N PHE A 72 -2.79 -1.62 8.53
CA PHE A 72 -3.42 -1.79 9.84
C PHE A 72 -3.84 -3.24 10.09
N LEU A 73 -4.54 -3.85 9.13
CA LEU A 73 -4.98 -5.25 9.23
C LEU A 73 -3.79 -6.20 9.31
N ALA A 74 -2.71 -5.95 8.56
CA ALA A 74 -1.53 -6.79 8.56
C ALA A 74 -0.82 -6.76 9.92
N VAL A 75 -0.67 -5.57 10.52
CA VAL A 75 -0.08 -5.42 11.86
C VAL A 75 -0.91 -6.15 12.93
N VAL A 76 -2.23 -6.08 12.85
CA VAL A 76 -3.13 -6.77 13.79
C VAL A 76 -3.13 -8.29 13.57
N ALA A 77 -3.06 -8.72 12.31
CA ALA A 77 -3.09 -10.13 11.94
C ALA A 77 -1.76 -10.84 12.21
N HIS A 78 -0.62 -10.15 12.10
CA HIS A 78 0.72 -10.74 12.19
C HIS A 78 0.94 -11.58 13.46
N ASP A 79 0.42 -11.10 14.60
CA ASP A 79 0.55 -11.79 15.90
C ASP A 79 -0.42 -12.98 16.06
N LYS A 80 -1.50 -13.04 15.27
CA LYS A 80 -2.48 -14.13 15.30
C LYS A 80 -2.14 -15.19 14.25
N GLU A 81 -1.99 -14.76 13.01
CA GLU A 81 -1.72 -15.55 11.82
C GLU A 81 -0.82 -14.73 10.87
N LYS A 82 0.48 -14.98 10.97
CA LYS A 82 1.53 -14.28 10.20
C LYS A 82 1.31 -14.33 8.69
N GLU A 83 0.76 -15.43 8.19
CA GLU A 83 0.46 -15.64 6.77
C GLU A 83 -0.55 -14.62 6.23
N ILE A 84 -1.54 -14.23 7.05
CA ILE A 84 -2.51 -13.19 6.67
C ILE A 84 -1.81 -11.83 6.53
N GLY A 85 -0.88 -11.52 7.44
CA GLY A 85 -0.05 -10.30 7.34
C GLY A 85 0.73 -10.25 6.03
N TYR A 86 1.37 -11.36 5.67
CA TYR A 86 2.07 -11.51 4.39
C TYR A 86 1.16 -11.29 3.18
N PHE A 87 -0.02 -11.92 3.16
CA PHE A 87 -0.95 -11.77 2.03
C PHE A 87 -1.47 -10.33 1.88
N LEU A 88 -1.66 -9.62 2.99
CA LEU A 88 -2.09 -8.21 2.98
C LEU A 88 -0.99 -7.27 2.47
N PHE A 89 0.26 -7.48 2.87
CA PHE A 89 1.37 -6.71 2.32
C PHE A 89 1.65 -7.05 0.85
N LEU A 90 1.59 -8.32 0.48
CA LEU A 90 1.73 -8.76 -0.91
C LEU A 90 0.61 -8.18 -1.79
N SER A 91 -0.63 -8.20 -1.32
CA SER A 91 -1.77 -7.60 -2.01
C SER A 91 -1.55 -6.10 -2.24
N SER A 92 -1.07 -5.40 -1.22
CA SER A 92 -0.76 -3.96 -1.31
C SER A 92 0.34 -3.69 -2.34
N PHE A 93 1.40 -4.49 -2.34
CA PHE A 93 2.49 -4.40 -3.31
C PHE A 93 2.01 -4.63 -4.75
N LEU A 94 1.17 -5.65 -4.97
CA LEU A 94 0.61 -5.94 -6.30
C LEU A 94 -0.33 -4.82 -6.77
N LEU A 95 -1.15 -4.27 -5.87
CA LEU A 95 -2.02 -3.13 -6.15
C LEU A 95 -1.22 -1.88 -6.53
N THR A 96 -0.20 -1.52 -5.76
CA THR A 96 0.69 -0.38 -6.09
C THR A 96 1.37 -0.60 -7.44
N SER A 97 1.86 -1.81 -7.70
CA SER A 97 2.50 -2.14 -8.98
C SER A 97 1.54 -2.01 -10.16
N LEU A 98 0.29 -2.45 -9.99
CA LEU A 98 -0.74 -2.33 -11.02
C LEU A 98 -1.08 -0.87 -11.32
N VAL A 99 -1.22 -0.04 -10.28
CA VAL A 99 -1.46 1.40 -10.45
C VAL A 99 -0.31 2.06 -11.18
N LEU A 100 0.94 1.76 -10.80
CA LEU A 100 2.12 2.26 -11.52
C LEU A 100 2.13 1.87 -12.99
N ILE A 101 1.85 0.61 -13.30
CA ILE A 101 1.78 0.12 -14.69
C ILE A 101 0.73 0.90 -15.47
N LEU A 102 -0.47 1.10 -14.88
CA LEU A 102 -1.52 1.90 -15.50
C LEU A 102 -1.03 3.33 -15.75
N GLU A 103 -0.44 3.99 -14.76
CA GLU A 103 0.09 5.35 -14.89
C GLU A 103 1.17 5.46 -15.98
N ILE A 104 2.07 4.47 -16.10
CA ILE A 104 3.07 4.42 -17.17
C ILE A 104 2.42 4.26 -18.55
N PHE A 105 1.47 3.32 -18.71
CA PHE A 105 0.74 3.15 -19.97
C PHE A 105 0.06 4.45 -20.40
N TYR A 106 -0.45 5.16 -19.42
CA TYR A 106 -1.14 6.41 -19.59
C TYR A 106 -0.21 7.53 -20.05
N LEU A 107 0.98 7.63 -19.46
CA LEU A 107 2.03 8.55 -19.91
C LEU A 107 2.54 8.25 -21.32
N LEU A 108 2.59 6.98 -21.74
CA LEU A 108 3.05 6.59 -23.08
C LEU A 108 2.03 6.87 -24.19
N ASN A 109 0.75 6.99 -23.86
CA ASN A 109 -0.33 7.27 -24.81
C ASN A 109 -0.73 8.75 -24.86
N LEU A 110 0.01 9.60 -24.15
CA LEU A 110 -0.12 11.05 -24.04
C LEU A 110 0.75 11.73 -25.12
#